data_AF-A0A816X965-F1
#
_entry.id   AF-A0A816X965-F1
#
_cell.length_a   1.000
_cell.length_b   1.000
_cell.length_c   1.000
_cell.angle_alpha   90.00
_cell.angle_beta   90.00
_cell.angle_gamma   90.00
#
_symmetry.space_group_name_H-M   'P 1'
#
loop_
_entity.id
_entity.type
_entity.pdbx_description
1 polymer ?
#
loop_
_entity_poly.entity_id
_entity_poly.type
_entity_poly.pdbx_seq_one_letter_code
_entity_poly.pdbx_strand_id
1 'polypeptide(L)'
;MGAFLSLPTSHCRAPERDSVPAIRLKNDIKAHAAITDESTSTIIHSTLRTYPLSAAGQLPKNESLMLMIQRQRTTETVDADGRLPEKLRKTYRDEGFILHEDKN
;
A
#
# COMPACT_ATOMS: atom_id res chain seq x y z
N MET A 1 -27.67 -12.79 -5.52
CA MET A 1 -26.20 -12.86 -5.54
C MET A 1 -25.72 -13.13 -4.14
N GLY A 2 -25.19 -14.32 -3.87
CA GLY A 2 -24.74 -14.72 -2.53
C GLY A 2 -23.34 -14.20 -2.28
N ALA A 3 -23.17 -13.39 -1.22
CA ALA A 3 -21.85 -13.04 -0.74
C ALA A 3 -21.18 -14.32 -0.22
N PHE A 4 -20.10 -14.78 -0.87
CA PHE A 4 -19.23 -15.80 -0.29
C PHE A 4 -18.43 -15.15 0.85
N LEU A 5 -19.07 -14.98 2.00
CA LEU A 5 -18.39 -14.71 3.26
C LEU A 5 -17.93 -16.07 3.80
N SER A 6 -16.82 -16.58 3.27
CA SER A 6 -16.16 -17.71 3.92
C SER A 6 -15.85 -17.29 5.36
N LEU A 7 -16.39 -18.05 6.33
CA LEU A 7 -16.10 -17.82 7.72
C LEU A 7 -14.58 -17.97 7.93
N PRO A 8 -13.96 -17.13 8.79
CA PRO A 8 -12.55 -17.27 9.12
C PRO A 8 -12.25 -18.71 9.52
N THR A 9 -11.25 -19.32 8.90
CA THR A 9 -10.83 -20.68 9.24
C THR A 9 -10.25 -20.70 10.65
N SER A 10 -10.13 -21.87 11.27
CA SER A 10 -9.54 -22.04 12.61
C SER A 10 -8.09 -21.54 12.71
N HIS A 11 -7.43 -21.29 11.58
CA HIS A 11 -6.09 -20.73 11.48
C HIS A 11 -6.05 -19.20 11.39
N CYS A 12 -7.20 -18.54 11.18
CA CYS A 12 -7.30 -17.09 11.19
C CYS A 12 -7.11 -16.56 12.63
N ARG A 13 -6.07 -15.78 12.85
CA ARG A 13 -5.84 -15.06 14.12
C ARG A 13 -6.03 -13.57 13.88
N ALA A 14 -6.72 -12.91 14.82
CA ALA A 14 -6.77 -11.46 14.83
C ALA A 14 -5.35 -10.89 14.95
N PRO A 15 -5.06 -9.75 14.31
CA PRO A 15 -3.78 -9.08 14.50
C PRO A 15 -3.61 -8.68 15.97
N GLU A 16 -2.36 -8.70 16.42
CA GLU A 16 -2.01 -8.21 17.75
C GLU A 16 -2.45 -6.75 17.89
N ARG A 17 -3.05 -6.38 19.02
CA ARG A 17 -3.68 -5.06 19.20
C ARG A 17 -2.71 -3.92 18.92
N ASP A 18 -1.45 -4.07 19.31
CA ASP A 18 -0.42 -3.05 19.12
C ASP A 18 0.09 -2.96 17.67
N SER A 19 -0.13 -4.00 16.86
CA SER A 19 0.18 -3.98 15.43
C SER A 19 -0.83 -3.17 14.61
N VAL A 20 -2.06 -3.02 15.10
CA VAL A 20 -3.15 -2.33 14.39
C VAL A 20 -2.81 -0.85 14.15
N PRO A 21 -2.32 -0.07 15.15
CA PRO A 21 -1.84 1.29 14.93
C PRO A 21 -0.71 1.38 13.90
N ALA A 22 0.23 0.44 13.92
CA ALA A 22 1.35 0.42 12.96
C ALA A 22 0.88 0.16 11.52
N ILE A 23 -0.11 -0.73 11.34
CA ILE A 23 -0.74 -1.00 10.04
C ILE A 23 -1.48 0.25 9.55
N ARG A 24 -2.26 0.89 10.41
CA ARG A 24 -2.99 2.13 10.08
C ARG A 24 -2.03 3.24 9.66
N LEU A 25 -0.98 3.48 10.45
CA LEU A 25 0.06 4.47 10.14
C LEU A 25 0.66 4.25 8.74
N LYS A 26 1.00 3.00 8.39
CA LYS A 26 1.55 2.69 7.06
C LYS A 26 0.56 3.01 5.95
N ASN A 27 -0.71 2.68 6.13
CA ASN A 27 -1.76 2.94 5.15
C ASN A 27 -2.00 4.46 4.99
N ASP A 28 -2.03 5.20 6.09
CA ASP A 28 -2.21 6.66 6.08
C ASP A 28 -1.06 7.35 5.36
N ILE A 29 0.19 6.96 5.67
CA ILE A 29 1.38 7.47 4.96
C ILE A 29 1.32 7.14 3.47
N LYS A 30 0.91 5.91 3.11
CA LYS A 30 0.80 5.48 1.71
C LYS A 30 -0.27 6.30 0.96
N ALA A 31 -1.43 6.50 1.57
CA ALA A 31 -2.50 7.31 1.00
C ALA A 31 -2.08 8.77 0.84
N HIS A 32 -1.43 9.34 1.86
CA HIS A 32 -0.94 10.71 1.82
C HIS A 32 0.12 10.90 0.72
N ALA A 33 1.08 9.98 0.63
CA ALA A 33 2.13 10.01 -0.38
C ALA A 33 1.62 9.84 -1.81
N ALA A 34 0.45 9.22 -2.00
CA ALA A 34 -0.18 9.05 -3.31
C ALA A 34 -0.89 10.33 -3.81
N ILE A 35 -1.32 11.21 -2.90
CA ILE A 35 -2.14 12.38 -3.22
C ILE A 35 -1.32 13.68 -3.15
N THR A 36 -0.24 13.69 -2.36
CA THR A 36 0.52 14.90 -2.04
C THR A 36 1.99 14.80 -2.44
N ASP A 37 2.56 15.92 -2.89
CA ASP A 37 3.98 16.09 -3.21
C ASP A 37 4.80 16.63 -2.03
N GLU A 38 4.27 16.57 -0.81
CA GLU A 38 4.96 17.05 0.39
C GLU A 38 6.30 16.32 0.63
N SER A 39 7.20 16.94 1.40
CA SER A 39 8.46 16.27 1.74
C SER A 39 8.20 15.02 2.59
N THR A 40 9.02 13.98 2.40
CA THR A 40 8.91 12.71 3.14
C THR A 40 8.94 12.91 4.65
N SER A 41 9.76 13.84 5.14
CA SER A 41 9.82 14.19 6.56
C SER A 41 8.52 14.82 7.05
N THR A 42 7.91 15.73 6.27
CA THR A 42 6.62 16.34 6.61
C THR A 42 5.53 15.28 6.80
N ILE A 43 5.41 14.34 5.85
CA ILE A 43 4.41 13.26 5.91
C ILE A 43 4.63 12.36 7.12
N ILE A 44 5.89 12.00 7.41
CA ILE A 44 6.20 11.17 8.58
C ILE A 44 5.89 11.93 9.88
N HIS A 45 6.32 13.19 10.01
CA HIS A 45 6.07 13.96 11.23
C HIS A 45 4.59 14.23 11.48
N SER A 46 3.80 14.53 10.45
CA SER A 46 2.36 14.78 10.59
C SER A 46 1.61 13.52 11.03
N THR A 47 1.94 12.37 10.45
CA THR A 47 1.29 11.09 10.75
C THR A 47 1.74 10.48 12.08
N LEU A 48 3.00 10.67 12.49
CA LEU A 48 3.49 10.21 13.80
C LEU A 48 2.89 10.98 14.97
N ARG A 49 2.43 12.22 14.77
CA ARG A 49 1.86 13.05 15.85
C ARG A 49 0.64 12.41 16.51
N THR A 50 -0.13 11.63 15.76
CA THR A 50 -1.34 10.95 16.24
C THR A 50 -1.08 9.50 16.65
N TYR A 51 0.17 9.03 16.57
CA TYR A 51 0.51 7.65 16.87
C TYR A 51 0.43 7.37 18.38
N PRO A 52 -0.27 6.30 18.80
CA PRO A 52 -0.48 6.03 20.22
C PRO A 52 0.82 5.55 20.90
N LEU A 53 1.15 6.16 22.04
CA LEU A 53 2.33 5.80 22.85
C LEU A 53 2.31 4.33 23.30
N SER A 54 1.13 3.76 23.53
CA SER A 54 0.97 2.36 23.92
C SER A 54 1.48 1.37 22.86
N ALA A 55 1.53 1.78 21.59
CA ALA A 55 2.01 0.96 20.49
C ALA A 55 3.43 1.33 20.02
N ALA A 56 4.16 2.18 20.76
CA ALA A 56 5.49 2.67 20.35
C ALA A 56 6.49 1.53 20.06
N GLY A 57 6.34 0.37 20.72
CA GLY A 57 7.15 -0.82 20.45
C GLY A 57 6.95 -1.43 19.06
N GLN A 58 5.82 -1.16 18.42
CA GLN A 58 5.48 -1.62 17.07
C GLN A 58 5.73 -0.54 16.00
N LEU A 59 6.41 0.56 16.36
CA LEU A 59 6.66 1.65 15.44
C LEU A 59 7.57 1.22 14.29
N PRO A 60 7.16 1.41 13.02
CA PRO A 60 8.01 1.12 11.87
C PRO A 60 9.25 2.01 11.87
N LYS A 61 10.40 1.46 11.42
CA LYS A 61 11.64 2.26 11.28
C LYS A 61 11.44 3.38 10.27
N ASN A 62 11.93 4.58 10.57
CA ASN A 62 11.82 5.75 9.68
C ASN A 62 12.35 5.48 8.27
N GLU A 63 13.51 4.81 8.13
CA GLU A 63 14.06 4.42 6.83
C GLU A 63 13.08 3.59 5.99
N SER A 64 12.36 2.67 6.63
CA SER A 64 11.37 1.83 5.95
C SER A 64 10.17 2.65 5.46
N LEU A 65 9.76 3.66 6.24
CA LEU A 65 8.69 4.59 5.86
C LEU A 65 9.12 5.50 4.71
N MET A 66 10.37 5.97 4.72
CA MET A 66 10.93 6.78 3.64
C MET A 66 10.98 6.00 2.32
N LEU A 67 11.50 4.77 2.35
CA LEU A 67 11.53 3.90 1.17
C LEU A 67 10.12 3.59 0.66
N MET A 68 9.15 3.39 1.56
CA MET A 68 7.77 3.18 1.20
C MET A 68 7.17 4.38 0.47
N ILE A 69 7.38 5.60 0.97
CA ILE A 69 6.92 6.84 0.34
C ILE A 69 7.55 7.01 -1.04
N GLN A 70 8.87 6.80 -1.15
CA GLN A 70 9.57 6.87 -2.43
C GLN A 70 8.98 5.88 -3.44
N ARG A 71 8.83 4.62 -3.05
CA ARG A 71 8.24 3.58 -3.91
C ARG A 71 6.83 3.96 -4.33
N GLN A 72 6.01 4.48 -3.42
CA GLN A 72 4.64 4.88 -3.74
C GLN A 72 4.60 5.95 -4.82
N ARG A 73 5.54 6.90 -4.80
CA ARG A 73 5.64 7.98 -5.80
C ARG A 73 6.23 7.53 -7.13
N THR A 74 7.14 6.56 -7.12
CA THR A 74 7.76 6.04 -8.34
C THR A 74 6.95 4.90 -8.97
N THR A 75 5.96 4.35 -8.25
CA THR A 75 5.14 3.27 -8.78
C THR A 75 4.33 3.79 -9.95
N GLU A 76 4.50 3.15 -11.10
CA GLU A 76 3.76 3.51 -12.29
C GLU A 76 2.28 3.22 -12.06
N THR A 77 1.45 4.25 -12.23
CA THR A 77 0.01 4.12 -12.08
C THR A 77 -0.57 3.44 -13.30
N VAL A 78 -1.67 2.72 -13.07
CA VAL A 78 -2.48 2.14 -14.13
C VAL A 78 -3.02 3.26 -15.04
N ASP A 79 -3.11 3.02 -16.35
CA ASP A 79 -3.68 3.98 -17.29
C ASP A 79 -5.17 4.24 -17.00
N ALA A 80 -5.75 5.27 -17.62
CA ALA A 80 -7.16 5.64 -17.44
C ALA A 80 -8.16 4.48 -17.70
N ASP A 81 -7.78 3.51 -18.54
CA ASP A 81 -8.56 2.31 -18.86
C ASP A 81 -8.38 1.18 -17.83
N GLY A 82 -7.70 1.43 -16.70
CA GLY A 82 -7.43 0.40 -15.70
C GLY A 82 -6.42 -0.67 -16.15
N ARG A 83 -5.65 -0.38 -17.21
CA ARG A 83 -4.62 -1.27 -17.75
C ARG A 83 -3.19 -0.79 -17.40
N LEU A 84 -2.26 -1.72 -17.15
CA LEU A 84 -0.85 -1.41 -16.84
C LEU A 84 -0.21 -0.47 -17.88
N PRO A 85 0.72 0.44 -17.54
CA PRO A 85 1.44 1.25 -18.53
C PRO A 85 2.02 0.42 -19.70
N GLU A 86 2.05 0.99 -20.91
CA GLU A 86 2.51 0.27 -22.13
C GLU A 86 3.90 -0.37 -21.96
N LYS A 87 4.83 0.34 -21.31
CA LYS A 87 6.18 -0.16 -21.00
C LYS A 87 6.20 -1.41 -20.12
N LEU A 88 5.17 -1.62 -19.30
CA LEU A 88 5.01 -2.82 -18.47
C LEU A 88 4.16 -3.90 -19.15
N ARG A 89 3.45 -3.56 -20.23
CA ARG A 89 2.69 -4.54 -21.05
C ARG A 89 3.56 -5.25 -22.07
N LYS A 90 4.77 -4.77 -22.33
CA LYS A 90 5.69 -5.33 -23.33
C LYS A 90 6.85 -6.06 -22.68
N THR A 91 7.26 -7.17 -23.29
CA THR A 91 8.53 -7.84 -22.96
C THR A 91 9.71 -7.05 -23.53
N TYR A 92 10.94 -7.47 -23.20
CA TYR A 92 12.17 -6.93 -23.79
C TYR A 92 12.29 -7.12 -25.32
N ARG A 93 11.33 -7.82 -25.94
CA ARG A 93 11.24 -8.06 -27.39
C ARG A 93 10.02 -7.38 -28.03
N ASP A 94 9.41 -6.43 -27.32
CA ASP A 94 8.17 -5.74 -27.73
C ASP A 94 6.94 -6.65 -27.89
N GLU A 95 6.99 -7.88 -27.36
CA GLU A 95 5.84 -8.78 -27.35
C GLU A 95 4.89 -8.42 -26.21
N GLY A 96 3.59 -8.35 -26.47
CA GLY A 96 2.58 -8.07 -25.44
C GLY A 96 2.41 -9.26 -24.49
N PHE A 97 2.38 -9.01 -23.18
CA PHE A 97 2.00 -10.05 -22.21
C PHE A 97 0.55 -10.48 -22.45
N ILE A 98 0.29 -11.79 -22.33
CA ILE A 98 -1.08 -12.32 -22.27
C ILE A 98 -1.68 -11.89 -20.93
N LEU A 99 -2.34 -10.74 -20.91
CA LEU A 99 -3.17 -10.32 -19.79
C LEU A 99 -4.46 -11.12 -19.84
N HIS A 100 -4.69 -11.98 -18.85
CA HIS A 100 -6.03 -12.52 -18.61
C HIS A 100 -6.89 -11.37 -18.08
N GLU A 101 -7.54 -10.64 -19.00
CA GLU A 101 -8.65 -9.77 -18.64
C GLU A 101 -9.84 -10.68 -18.29
N ASP A 102 -10.27 -10.67 -17.03
CA ASP A 102 -11.55 -11.27 -16.65
C ASP A 102 -12.63 -10.56 -17.48
N LYS A 103 -13.22 -11.31 -18.42
CA LYS A 103 -14.35 -10.82 -19.21
C LYS A 103 -15.50 -10.59 -18.24
N ASN A 104 -15.87 -9.31 -18.05
CA ASN A 104 -17.16 -8.93 -17.50
C ASN A 104 -18.30 -9.44 -18.38
#